data_AF-A0AAD7I572-F1
#
_entry.id   AF-A0AAD7I572-F1
#
_cell.length_a   1.000
_cell.length_b   1.000
_cell.length_c   1.000
_cell.angle_alpha   90.00
_cell.angle_beta   90.00
_cell.angle_gamma   90.00
#
_symmetry.space_group_name_H-M   'P 1'
#
loop_
_entity.id
_entity.type
_entity.pdbx_description
1 polymer ?
#
loop_
_entity_poly.entity_id
_entity_poly.type
_entity_poly.pdbx_seq_one_letter_code
_entity_poly.pdbx_strand_id
1 'polypeptide(L)'
;MPTTGAIPSRHTHPGEHPHGLQENGGHTFESRRRDRADDGPEFGIIVARATLPIPQSSPIKAMSSMIVDYLDYQKIQTAPRDEDNDTSTQVPSSPTPRTSAPAPLFARAAVDSLSRTSGSFLTTSSPLKSTSAPPGSFLTTSSPLKSTFQALHDLPHKELVDALREAEARDTARKLSMIQMQAGVLLAGMYSTRAQTQLQAQETKTTKKKKGGRRKMGDGKAKYFTGEDFFRMAQQDALDKEEEEANKERRKVDKESHAGVLANWNEAKKVTFTADVVAWEAERDEAKVEKRRKEWDKPKWKDYGSECLLPRPKKPADDDESDSSSNPDADGDSD
;
A
#
# COMPACT_ATOMS: atom_id res chain seq x y z
N MET A 1 -29.54 -56.53 -27.80
CA MET A 1 -28.68 -55.78 -28.74
C MET A 1 -27.83 -54.81 -27.91
N PRO A 2 -26.60 -55.15 -27.52
CA PRO A 2 -25.74 -54.24 -26.78
C PRO A 2 -24.93 -53.38 -27.76
N THR A 3 -25.10 -52.06 -27.70
CA THR A 3 -24.27 -51.09 -28.43
C THR A 3 -23.11 -50.66 -27.53
N THR A 4 -21.93 -51.15 -27.88
CA THR A 4 -20.62 -50.74 -27.35
C THR A 4 -20.32 -49.29 -27.70
N GLY A 5 -20.17 -48.43 -26.68
CA GLY A 5 -19.67 -47.06 -26.81
C GLY A 5 -18.17 -46.99 -26.56
N ALA A 6 -17.41 -46.66 -27.59
CA ALA A 6 -15.95 -46.50 -27.55
C ALA A 6 -15.54 -45.18 -26.88
N ILE A 7 -14.54 -45.25 -25.99
CA ILE A 7 -13.93 -44.11 -25.29
C ILE A 7 -12.74 -43.61 -26.13
N PRO A 8 -12.65 -42.32 -26.49
CA PRO A 8 -11.48 -41.80 -27.19
C PRO A 8 -10.32 -41.50 -26.23
N SER A 9 -9.16 -42.11 -26.53
CA SER A 9 -7.85 -41.86 -25.91
C SER A 9 -7.44 -40.39 -26.03
N ARG A 10 -7.14 -39.77 -24.89
CA ARG A 10 -6.46 -38.47 -24.83
C ARG A 10 -4.96 -38.65 -25.04
N HIS A 11 -4.47 -38.09 -26.14
CA HIS A 11 -3.06 -38.01 -26.49
C HIS A 11 -2.40 -36.89 -25.67
N THR A 12 -1.47 -37.25 -24.79
CA THR A 12 -0.61 -36.34 -24.03
C THR A 12 0.64 -36.00 -24.85
N HIS A 13 0.84 -34.73 -25.19
CA HIS A 13 2.11 -34.21 -25.70
C HIS A 13 3.00 -33.79 -24.53
N PRO A 14 4.25 -34.28 -24.43
CA PRO A 14 5.26 -33.69 -23.56
C PRO A 14 5.92 -32.50 -24.26
N GLY A 15 5.79 -31.31 -23.67
CA GLY A 15 6.52 -30.11 -24.08
C GLY A 15 7.89 -30.07 -23.41
N GLU A 16 8.95 -30.26 -24.19
CA GLU A 16 10.33 -30.00 -23.80
C GLU A 16 10.59 -28.49 -23.85
N HIS A 17 10.96 -27.90 -22.71
CA HIS A 17 11.51 -26.54 -22.64
C HIS A 17 13.03 -26.63 -22.50
N PRO A 18 13.83 -26.09 -23.43
CA PRO A 18 15.27 -25.99 -23.26
C PRO A 18 15.65 -24.88 -22.27
N HIS A 19 16.40 -25.27 -21.25
CA HIS A 19 17.12 -24.40 -20.33
C HIS A 19 18.19 -23.60 -21.10
N GLY A 20 17.94 -22.31 -21.32
CA GLY A 20 18.94 -21.35 -21.77
C GLY A 20 19.82 -20.91 -20.60
N LEU A 21 21.07 -21.38 -20.57
CA LEU A 21 22.15 -20.86 -19.74
C LEU A 21 22.43 -19.40 -20.13
N GLN A 22 22.22 -18.49 -19.18
CA GLN A 22 22.58 -17.08 -19.31
C GLN A 22 24.02 -16.92 -18.81
N GLU A 23 24.94 -16.64 -19.74
CA GLU A 23 26.34 -16.34 -19.42
C GLU A 23 26.45 -14.95 -18.77
N ASN A 24 27.05 -14.92 -17.59
CA ASN A 24 27.37 -13.72 -16.84
C ASN A 24 28.57 -13.00 -17.48
N GLY A 25 28.31 -11.97 -18.28
CA GLY A 25 29.33 -11.02 -18.71
C GLY A 25 29.76 -10.11 -17.57
N GLY A 26 30.91 -10.38 -16.97
CA GLY A 26 31.57 -9.52 -16.00
C GLY A 26 32.05 -8.22 -16.65
N HIS A 27 31.40 -7.11 -16.33
CA HIS A 27 31.86 -5.77 -16.72
C HIS A 27 32.66 -5.16 -15.56
N THR A 28 33.99 -5.26 -15.65
CA THR A 28 34.94 -4.57 -14.77
C THR A 28 34.83 -3.06 -14.98
N PHE A 29 34.33 -2.37 -13.96
CA PHE A 29 34.25 -0.91 -13.91
C PHE A 29 35.58 -0.32 -13.42
N GLU A 30 36.41 0.17 -14.35
CA GLU A 30 37.62 0.94 -14.01
C GLU A 30 37.24 2.24 -13.30
N SER A 31 37.63 2.34 -12.03
CA SER A 31 37.51 3.54 -11.21
C SER A 31 38.58 4.56 -11.61
N ARG A 32 38.24 5.46 -12.53
CA ARG A 32 39.08 6.60 -12.89
C ARG A 32 38.85 7.75 -11.89
N ARG A 33 39.57 7.70 -10.77
CA ARG A 33 39.74 8.86 -9.86
C ARG A 33 40.44 9.97 -10.63
N ARG A 34 39.76 11.09 -10.85
CA ARG A 34 40.40 12.37 -11.19
C ARG A 34 40.32 13.22 -9.93
N ASP A 35 41.46 13.36 -9.28
CA ASP A 35 41.73 14.44 -8.34
C ASP A 35 41.70 15.74 -9.14
N ARG A 36 40.68 16.56 -8.94
CA ARG A 36 40.61 17.92 -9.45
C ARG A 36 40.45 18.85 -8.25
N ALA A 37 41.59 19.37 -7.80
CA ALA A 37 41.64 20.53 -6.94
C ALA A 37 41.24 21.73 -7.80
N ASP A 38 40.04 22.26 -7.57
CA ASP A 38 39.60 23.55 -8.10
C ASP A 38 39.21 24.39 -6.87
N ASP A 39 40.11 25.32 -6.51
CA ASP A 39 39.84 26.43 -5.60
C ASP A 39 38.91 27.41 -6.32
N GLY A 40 37.61 27.32 -6.02
CA GLY A 40 36.58 28.22 -6.51
C GLY A 40 36.31 29.38 -5.53
N PRO A 41 35.98 30.58 -6.03
CA PRO A 41 35.72 31.76 -5.20
C PRO A 41 34.44 31.62 -4.38
N GLU A 42 34.50 32.05 -3.12
CA GLU A 42 33.38 32.11 -2.18
C GLU A 42 32.29 33.07 -2.68
N PHE A 43 31.34 32.56 -3.44
CA PHE A 43 30.08 33.25 -3.68
C PHE A 43 29.12 32.96 -2.52
N GLY A 44 28.91 33.96 -1.68
CA GLY A 44 27.93 33.94 -0.60
C GLY A 44 26.53 33.60 -1.13
N ILE A 45 26.08 32.37 -0.86
CA ILE A 45 24.75 31.89 -1.21
C ILE A 45 23.75 32.57 -0.28
N ILE A 46 23.11 33.64 -0.75
CA ILE A 46 21.92 34.19 -0.12
C ILE A 46 20.77 33.21 -0.39
N VAL A 47 20.49 32.34 0.56
CA VAL A 47 19.36 31.40 0.53
C VAL A 47 18.06 32.20 0.70
N ALA A 48 17.47 32.64 -0.41
CA ALA A 48 16.11 33.15 -0.41
C ALA A 48 15.15 31.99 -0.06
N ARG A 49 14.66 31.99 1.18
CA ARG A 49 13.62 31.06 1.66
C ARG A 49 12.30 31.37 0.95
N ALA A 50 12.03 30.70 -0.17
CA ALA A 50 10.71 30.68 -0.78
C ALA A 50 9.75 29.90 0.14
N THR A 51 8.90 30.61 0.88
CA THR A 51 7.86 30.02 1.72
C THR A 51 6.68 29.57 0.84
N LEU A 52 6.59 28.26 0.59
CA LEU A 52 5.43 27.65 -0.04
C LEU A 52 4.17 27.82 0.83
N PRO A 53 2.97 28.00 0.22
CA PRO A 53 1.74 28.28 0.94
C PRO A 53 1.17 27.01 1.60
N ILE A 54 0.71 27.19 2.83
CA ILE A 54 0.14 26.22 3.78
C ILE A 54 1.20 25.36 4.51
N PRO A 55 1.67 25.80 5.70
CA PRO A 55 2.48 24.96 6.56
C PRO A 55 1.57 23.89 7.16
N GLN A 56 1.45 22.73 6.51
CA GLN A 56 1.07 21.53 7.23
C GLN A 56 2.07 21.39 8.38
N SER A 57 1.59 21.31 9.62
CA SER A 57 2.43 21.04 10.79
C SER A 57 3.01 19.66 10.61
N SER A 58 4.11 19.56 9.87
CA SER A 58 4.76 18.28 9.66
C SER A 58 5.28 17.81 11.01
N PRO A 59 5.28 16.50 11.28
CA PRO A 59 5.91 15.96 12.49
C PRO A 59 7.33 16.49 12.69
N ILE A 60 8.05 16.72 11.59
CA ILE A 60 9.40 17.31 11.57
C ILE A 60 9.41 18.73 12.16
N LYS A 61 8.43 19.56 11.83
CA LYS A 61 8.34 20.92 12.38
C LYS A 61 8.00 20.91 13.87
N ALA A 62 7.10 20.01 14.31
CA ALA A 62 6.77 19.85 15.73
C ALA A 62 7.99 19.38 16.53
N MET A 63 8.72 18.37 16.03
CA MET A 63 9.97 17.91 16.65
C MET A 63 11.06 18.97 16.63
N SER A 64 11.23 19.69 15.51
CA SER A 64 12.22 20.77 15.40
C SER A 64 11.92 21.91 16.36
N SER A 65 10.65 22.28 16.55
CA SER A 65 10.26 23.27 17.56
C SER A 65 10.61 22.78 18.96
N MET A 66 10.24 21.53 19.27
CA MET A 66 10.52 20.92 20.57
C MET A 66 12.03 20.86 20.89
N ILE A 67 12.88 20.58 19.90
CA ILE A 67 14.35 20.59 20.06
C ILE A 67 14.85 21.99 20.38
N VAL A 68 14.38 23.02 19.66
CA VAL A 68 14.77 24.41 19.92
C VAL A 68 14.32 24.85 21.31
N ASP A 69 13.06 24.57 21.68
CA ASP A 69 12.50 24.89 22.99
C ASP A 69 13.29 24.18 24.11
N TYR A 70 13.73 22.93 23.88
CA TYR A 70 14.55 22.17 24.82
C TYR A 70 15.95 22.77 24.99
N LEU A 71 16.58 23.21 23.90
CA LEU A 71 17.90 23.87 23.97
C LEU A 71 17.82 25.20 24.73
N ASP A 72 16.76 25.97 24.53
CA ASP A 72 16.57 27.23 25.26
C ASP A 72 16.24 26.97 26.74
N TYR A 73 15.47 25.93 27.04
CA TYR A 73 15.26 25.48 28.42
C TYR A 73 16.57 25.07 29.11
N GLN A 74 17.45 24.33 28.42
CA GLN A 74 18.76 23.98 28.97
C GLN A 74 19.62 25.22 29.27
N LYS A 75 19.63 26.23 28.39
CA LYS A 75 20.36 27.48 28.64
C LYS A 75 19.87 28.21 29.89
N ILE A 76 18.55 28.20 30.15
CA ILE A 76 17.97 28.82 31.36
C ILE A 76 18.37 28.03 32.61
N GLN A 77 18.47 26.70 32.52
CA GLN A 77 18.91 25.87 33.66
C GLN A 77 20.41 25.99 33.96
N THR A 78 21.25 26.21 32.94
CA THR A 78 22.70 26.35 33.10
C THR A 78 23.14 27.79 33.35
N ALA A 79 22.23 28.77 33.23
CA ALA A 79 22.52 30.13 33.61
C ALA A 79 22.96 30.14 35.08
N PRO A 80 24.16 30.67 35.40
CA PRO A 80 24.62 30.73 36.77
C PRO A 80 23.57 31.47 37.58
N ARG A 81 22.96 30.76 38.52
CA ARG A 81 22.13 31.39 39.53
C ARG A 81 23.09 32.31 40.27
N ASP A 82 22.85 33.60 40.19
CA ASP A 82 23.53 34.56 41.06
C ASP A 82 23.12 34.18 42.48
N GLU A 83 23.96 33.34 43.09
CA GLU A 83 23.85 32.88 44.46
C GLU A 83 24.15 34.09 45.34
N ASP A 84 23.10 34.85 45.65
CA ASP A 84 23.12 35.75 46.79
C ASP A 84 23.33 34.89 48.04
N ASN A 85 24.59 34.87 48.43
CA ASN A 85 25.23 34.29 49.59
C ASN A 85 24.42 34.54 50.87
N ASP A 86 23.55 33.59 51.25
CA ASP A 86 23.02 33.52 52.61
C ASP A 86 23.39 32.18 53.25
N THR A 87 24.30 32.29 54.21
CA THR A 87 24.94 31.18 54.94
C THR A 87 23.92 30.58 55.91
N SER A 88 23.29 29.47 55.52
CA SER A 88 22.44 28.70 56.43
C SER A 88 22.75 27.20 56.39
N THR A 89 23.60 26.82 57.34
CA THR A 89 23.66 25.56 58.10
C THR A 89 22.95 24.34 57.49
N GLN A 90 23.73 23.49 56.81
CA GLN A 90 23.29 22.17 56.33
C GLN A 90 22.98 21.21 57.49
N VAL A 91 21.78 20.64 57.47
CA VAL A 91 21.41 19.42 58.21
C VAL A 91 21.36 18.26 57.20
N PRO A 92 21.98 17.10 57.49
CA PRO A 92 21.98 15.95 56.58
C PRO A 92 20.63 15.21 56.65
N SER A 93 19.77 15.45 55.66
CA SER A 93 18.50 14.73 55.50
C SER A 93 18.58 13.65 54.42
N SER A 94 17.99 12.51 54.78
CA SER A 94 17.96 11.22 54.09
C SER A 94 17.55 11.29 52.59
N PRO A 95 18.07 10.39 51.73
CA PRO A 95 17.74 10.36 50.30
C PRO A 95 16.28 9.93 50.09
N THR A 96 15.39 10.91 49.98
CA THR A 96 14.02 10.66 49.50
C THR A 96 14.07 10.28 48.01
N PRO A 97 13.24 9.31 47.58
CA PRO A 97 13.16 8.91 46.19
C PRO A 97 12.82 10.12 45.33
N ARG A 98 13.69 10.43 44.38
CA ARG A 98 13.53 11.53 43.43
C ARG A 98 12.21 11.35 42.68
N THR A 99 11.15 12.01 43.16
CA THR A 99 9.94 12.27 42.40
C THR A 99 10.38 12.94 41.11
N SER A 100 10.24 12.25 39.98
CA SER A 100 10.63 12.75 38.67
C SER A 100 10.02 14.13 38.48
N ALA A 101 10.85 15.16 38.33
CA ALA A 101 10.37 16.51 38.05
C ALA A 101 9.39 16.43 36.88
N PRO A 102 8.18 17.03 36.99
CA PRO A 102 7.19 16.96 35.93
C PRO A 102 7.81 17.45 34.62
N ALA A 103 7.62 16.68 33.55
CA ALA A 103 8.13 17.05 32.24
C ALA A 103 7.73 18.50 31.90
N PRO A 104 8.64 19.30 31.31
CA PRO A 104 8.35 20.68 30.97
C PRO A 104 7.05 20.81 30.18
N LEU A 105 6.26 21.86 30.43
CA LEU A 105 4.97 22.06 29.75
C LEU A 105 5.09 22.07 28.22
N PHE A 106 6.20 22.57 27.67
CA PHE A 106 6.46 22.57 26.23
C PHE A 106 6.59 21.15 25.65
N ALA A 107 7.11 20.18 26.41
CA ALA A 107 7.23 18.80 25.95
C ALA A 107 5.84 18.15 25.81
N ARG A 108 4.91 18.46 26.73
CA ARG A 108 3.52 17.98 26.63
C ARG A 108 2.80 18.58 25.43
N ALA A 109 2.92 19.89 25.22
CA ALA A 109 2.33 20.55 24.06
C ALA A 109 2.90 20.02 22.73
N ALA A 110 4.19 19.69 22.69
CA ALA A 110 4.82 19.07 21.53
C ALA A 110 4.31 17.64 21.28
N VAL A 111 4.16 16.83 22.33
CA VAL A 111 3.58 15.48 22.25
C VAL A 111 2.13 15.54 21.74
N ASP A 112 1.31 16.45 22.26
CA ASP A 112 -0.07 16.67 21.79
C ASP A 112 -0.12 17.18 20.35
N SER A 113 0.85 18.02 19.96
CA SER A 113 0.96 18.43 18.56
C SER A 113 1.38 17.26 17.68
N LEU A 114 2.27 16.37 18.13
CA LEU A 114 2.75 15.22 17.36
C LEU A 114 1.66 14.15 17.23
N SER A 115 0.85 13.94 18.27
CA SER A 115 -0.28 13.01 18.28
C SER A 115 -1.38 13.36 17.27
N ARG A 116 -1.47 14.63 16.87
CA ARG A 116 -2.39 15.12 15.82
C ARG A 116 -1.80 15.04 14.40
N THR A 117 -0.54 14.63 14.26
CA THR A 117 0.13 14.52 12.95
C THR A 117 0.23 13.06 12.51
N SER A 118 0.74 12.84 11.30
CA SER A 118 1.11 11.49 10.83
C SER A 118 2.19 10.83 11.69
N GLY A 119 2.86 11.57 12.57
CA GLY A 119 3.85 11.08 13.54
C GLY A 119 3.26 10.63 14.88
N SER A 120 1.93 10.52 15.01
CA SER A 120 1.27 10.15 16.26
C SER A 120 1.74 8.82 16.83
N PHE A 121 2.14 7.89 15.97
CA PHE A 121 2.72 6.61 16.35
C PHE A 121 3.99 6.72 17.20
N LEU A 122 4.70 7.85 17.18
CA LEU A 122 5.88 8.07 18.03
C LEU A 122 5.50 8.38 19.48
N THR A 123 4.28 8.87 19.70
CA THR A 123 3.75 9.20 21.03
C THR A 123 2.85 8.10 21.60
N THR A 124 2.32 7.23 20.74
CA THR A 124 1.47 6.13 21.17
C THR A 124 2.33 5.05 21.82
N SER A 125 1.98 4.66 23.05
CA SER A 125 2.66 3.58 23.78
C SER A 125 2.35 2.18 23.24
N SER A 126 1.38 2.06 22.33
CA SER A 126 0.99 0.77 21.75
C SER A 126 1.87 0.38 20.56
N PRO A 127 2.25 -0.90 20.42
CA PRO A 127 2.94 -1.39 19.25
C PRO A 127 2.14 -1.07 17.98
N LEU A 128 2.84 -0.70 16.90
CA LEU A 128 2.23 -0.51 15.59
C LEU A 128 1.48 -1.78 15.18
N LYS A 129 0.14 -1.70 15.17
CA LYS A 129 -0.72 -2.79 14.70
C LYS A 129 -0.66 -2.85 13.18
N SER A 130 -0.78 -4.04 12.57
CA SER A 130 -0.83 -4.15 11.11
C SER A 130 -1.99 -3.36 10.47
N THR A 131 -2.98 -2.97 11.27
CA THR A 131 -4.15 -2.17 10.85
C THR A 131 -3.88 -0.67 10.75
N SER A 132 -2.75 -0.17 11.26
CA SER A 132 -2.41 1.24 11.10
C SER A 132 -2.01 1.51 9.65
N ALA A 133 -2.80 2.35 8.96
CA ALA A 133 -2.47 2.76 7.60
C ALA A 133 -1.09 3.45 7.58
N PRO A 134 -0.19 3.06 6.67
CA PRO A 134 1.08 3.76 6.54
C PRO A 134 0.81 5.21 6.09
N PRO A 135 1.64 6.18 6.51
CA PRO A 135 1.48 7.57 6.09
C PRO A 135 1.53 7.65 4.56
N GLY A 136 0.45 8.17 3.96
CA GLY A 136 0.34 8.31 2.52
C GLY A 136 1.40 9.27 1.98
N SER A 137 2.26 8.78 1.09
CA SER A 137 3.23 9.62 0.40
C SER A 137 2.57 10.30 -0.80
N PHE A 138 2.23 11.58 -0.67
CA PHE A 138 1.79 12.40 -1.79
C PHE A 138 3.01 12.90 -2.56
N LEU A 139 3.32 12.24 -3.66
CA LEU A 139 4.36 12.71 -4.57
C LEU A 139 3.74 13.73 -5.51
N THR A 140 4.18 14.98 -5.40
CA THR A 140 3.85 15.98 -6.40
C THR A 140 4.55 15.61 -7.69
N THR A 141 3.79 15.35 -8.75
CA THR A 141 4.33 15.09 -10.08
C THR A 141 5.16 16.28 -10.50
N SER A 142 6.47 16.08 -10.66
CA SER A 142 7.33 17.11 -11.24
C SER A 142 6.90 17.30 -12.68
N SER A 143 6.19 18.39 -12.97
CA SER A 143 5.83 18.73 -14.33
C SER A 143 7.10 18.83 -15.18
N PRO A 144 7.13 18.31 -16.42
CA PRO A 144 8.26 18.50 -17.30
C PRO A 144 8.44 20.00 -17.53
N LEU A 145 9.55 20.55 -17.04
CA LEU A 145 10.03 21.88 -17.40
C LEU A 145 10.18 21.87 -18.92
N LYS A 146 9.30 22.60 -19.61
CA LYS A 146 9.45 22.86 -21.04
C LYS A 146 10.72 23.72 -21.17
N SER A 147 11.74 23.19 -21.83
CA SER A 147 12.91 24.00 -22.20
C SER A 147 12.44 25.02 -23.23
N THR A 148 12.11 26.22 -22.77
CA THR A 148 11.72 27.35 -23.63
C THR A 148 12.94 28.08 -24.19
N PHE A 149 14.15 27.67 -23.83
CA PHE A 149 15.37 28.42 -24.11
C PHE A 149 16.09 28.00 -25.39
N GLN A 150 15.55 27.07 -26.18
CA GLN A 150 16.15 26.69 -27.47
C GLN A 150 16.34 27.90 -28.41
N ALA A 151 15.42 28.87 -28.38
CA ALA A 151 15.49 30.09 -29.19
C ALA A 151 16.54 31.12 -28.70
N LEU A 152 17.09 30.96 -27.49
CA LEU A 152 18.06 31.90 -26.90
C LEU A 152 19.52 31.57 -27.26
N HIS A 153 19.79 30.41 -27.88
CA HIS A 153 21.16 30.02 -28.25
C HIS A 153 21.75 30.81 -29.42
N ASP A 154 20.92 31.51 -30.19
CA ASP A 154 21.35 32.28 -31.37
C ASP A 154 21.78 33.72 -31.04
N LEU A 155 21.76 34.12 -29.76
CA LEU A 155 22.17 35.45 -29.34
C LEU A 155 23.71 35.60 -29.39
N PRO A 156 24.26 36.73 -29.88
CA PRO A 156 25.70 36.93 -30.06
C PRO A 156 26.51 37.11 -28.76
N HIS A 157 25.86 37.10 -27.59
CA HIS A 157 26.47 37.37 -26.30
C HIS A 157 26.98 36.08 -25.64
N LYS A 158 28.28 35.79 -25.79
CA LYS A 158 28.91 34.57 -25.25
C LYS A 158 28.73 34.41 -23.73
N GLU A 159 28.92 35.48 -22.97
CA GLU A 159 28.78 35.47 -21.50
C GLU A 159 27.35 35.09 -21.06
N LEU A 160 26.34 35.57 -21.79
CA LEU A 160 24.94 35.24 -21.52
C LEU A 160 24.64 33.77 -21.82
N VAL A 161 25.18 33.25 -22.92
CA VAL A 161 25.03 31.84 -23.31
C VAL A 161 25.67 30.91 -22.28
N ASP A 162 26.85 31.27 -21.77
CA ASP A 162 27.55 30.48 -20.75
C ASP A 162 26.81 30.49 -19.40
N ALA A 163 26.33 31.66 -18.95
CA ALA A 163 25.50 31.78 -17.75
C ALA A 163 24.19 30.97 -17.87
N LEU A 164 23.58 30.96 -19.06
CA LEU A 164 22.37 30.17 -19.34
C LEU A 164 22.66 28.67 -19.27
N ARG A 165 23.75 28.20 -19.89
CA ARG A 165 24.17 26.80 -19.83
C ARG A 165 24.45 26.35 -18.39
N GLU A 166 25.12 27.20 -17.60
CA GLU A 166 25.39 26.88 -16.20
C GLU A 166 24.10 26.81 -15.37
N ALA A 167 23.16 27.74 -15.60
CA ALA A 167 21.85 27.70 -14.93
C ALA A 167 21.06 26.43 -15.31
N GLU A 168 21.02 26.04 -16.59
CA GLU A 168 20.41 24.79 -17.04
C GLU A 168 21.09 23.56 -16.42
N ALA A 169 22.43 23.55 -16.33
CA ALA A 169 23.17 22.48 -15.67
C ALA A 169 22.81 22.37 -14.18
N ARG A 170 22.66 23.50 -13.47
CA ARG A 170 22.24 23.51 -12.07
C ARG A 170 20.80 23.02 -11.89
N ASP A 171 19.88 23.44 -12.74
CA ASP A 171 18.48 23.03 -12.65
C ASP A 171 18.25 21.57 -13.05
N THR A 172 18.98 21.07 -14.05
CA THR A 172 18.98 19.64 -14.39
C THR A 172 19.53 18.80 -13.23
N ALA A 173 20.62 19.23 -12.58
CA ALA A 173 21.15 18.55 -11.40
C ALA A 173 20.14 18.52 -10.24
N ARG A 174 19.48 19.64 -9.92
CA ARG A 174 18.42 19.71 -8.89
C ARG A 174 17.24 18.81 -9.23
N LYS A 175 16.81 18.79 -10.50
CA LYS A 175 15.72 17.92 -10.97
C LYS A 175 16.07 16.45 -10.80
N LEU A 176 17.28 16.04 -11.17
CA LEU A 176 17.74 14.67 -10.99
C LEU A 176 17.74 14.28 -9.50
N SER A 177 18.22 15.16 -8.62
CA SER A 177 18.16 14.94 -7.17
C SER A 177 16.71 14.78 -6.66
N MET A 178 15.79 15.61 -7.13
CA MET A 178 14.37 15.49 -6.79
C MET A 178 13.76 14.17 -7.27
N ILE A 179 14.05 13.75 -8.51
CA ILE A 179 13.59 12.46 -9.06
C ILE A 179 14.13 11.30 -8.21
N GLN A 180 15.40 11.34 -7.81
CA GLN A 180 16.00 10.33 -6.94
C GLN A 180 15.29 10.25 -5.58
N MET A 181 14.99 11.40 -4.95
CA MET A 181 14.22 11.43 -3.71
C MET A 181 12.81 10.86 -3.88
N GLN A 182 12.10 11.24 -4.95
CA GLN A 182 10.77 10.72 -5.25
C GLN A 182 10.78 9.21 -5.47
N ALA A 183 11.78 8.69 -6.21
CA ALA A 183 11.99 7.26 -6.39
C ALA A 183 12.27 6.55 -5.07
N GLY A 184 13.08 7.13 -4.19
CA GLY A 184 13.36 6.61 -2.85
C GLY A 184 12.10 6.49 -1.99
N VAL A 185 11.24 7.50 -2.00
CA VAL A 185 9.95 7.49 -1.27
C VAL A 185 9.01 6.41 -1.81
N LEU A 186 8.91 6.26 -3.14
CA LEU A 186 8.12 5.17 -3.76
C LEU A 186 8.60 3.79 -3.31
N LEU A 187 9.91 3.55 -3.39
CA LEU A 187 10.51 2.27 -3.01
C LEU A 187 10.27 1.97 -1.52
N ALA A 188 10.46 2.95 -0.65
CA ALA A 188 10.18 2.81 0.78
C ALA A 188 8.70 2.52 1.06
N GLY A 189 7.79 3.19 0.33
CA GLY A 189 6.35 2.91 0.41
C GLY A 189 6.01 1.47 0.00
N MET A 190 6.54 1.00 -1.14
CA MET A 190 6.34 -0.39 -1.60
C MET A 190 6.87 -1.42 -0.59
N TYR A 191 8.06 -1.18 -0.04
CA TYR A 191 8.64 -2.06 0.98
C TYR A 191 7.76 -2.09 2.24
N SER A 192 7.32 -0.93 2.72
CA SER A 192 6.47 -0.81 3.90
C SER A 192 5.14 -1.55 3.73
N THR A 193 4.48 -1.41 2.58
CA THR A 193 3.26 -2.17 2.25
C THR A 193 3.52 -3.68 2.27
N ARG A 194 4.64 -4.14 1.71
CA ARG A 194 5.01 -5.56 1.73
C ARG A 194 5.27 -6.06 3.16
N ALA A 195 5.97 -5.29 3.98
CA ALA A 195 6.22 -5.62 5.38
C ALA A 195 4.91 -5.69 6.18
N GLN A 196 3.99 -4.73 5.97
CA GLN A 196 2.68 -4.71 6.62
C GLN A 196 1.82 -5.92 6.22
N THR A 197 1.79 -6.29 4.93
CA THR A 197 1.03 -7.48 4.50
C THR A 197 1.60 -8.78 5.09
N GLN A 198 2.92 -8.87 5.27
CA GLN A 198 3.55 -10.00 5.96
C GLN A 198 3.21 -10.04 7.45
N LEU A 199 3.26 -8.89 8.13
CA LEU A 199 2.85 -8.78 9.54
C LEU A 199 1.38 -9.14 9.70
N GLN A 200 0.49 -8.61 8.87
CA GLN A 200 -0.93 -8.96 8.87
C GLN A 200 -1.14 -10.46 8.60
N ALA A 201 -0.39 -11.06 7.67
CA ALA A 201 -0.46 -12.49 7.43
C ALA A 201 0.02 -13.32 8.64
N GLN A 202 1.03 -12.84 9.38
CA GLN A 202 1.48 -13.49 10.61
C GLN A 202 0.46 -13.32 11.74
N GLU A 203 -0.04 -12.11 11.96
CA GLU A 203 -1.08 -11.81 12.95
C GLU A 203 -2.31 -12.66 12.68
N THR A 204 -2.83 -12.68 11.44
CA THR A 204 -3.97 -13.53 11.06
C THR A 204 -3.67 -15.02 11.18
N LYS A 205 -2.45 -15.48 10.90
CA LYS A 205 -2.07 -16.88 11.16
C LYS A 205 -2.06 -17.19 12.66
N THR A 206 -1.58 -16.27 13.50
CA THR A 206 -1.58 -16.47 14.95
C THR A 206 -2.99 -16.40 15.53
N THR A 207 -3.84 -15.49 15.07
CA THR A 207 -5.23 -15.40 15.51
C THR A 207 -6.07 -16.55 14.99
N LYS A 208 -5.90 -16.99 13.73
CA LYS A 208 -6.56 -18.20 13.22
C LYS A 208 -6.05 -19.47 13.91
N LYS A 209 -4.76 -19.56 14.26
CA LYS A 209 -4.26 -20.66 15.11
C LYS A 209 -4.87 -20.62 16.51
N LYS A 210 -5.27 -19.46 17.03
CA LYS A 210 -6.02 -19.33 18.29
C LYS A 210 -7.52 -19.62 18.12
N LYS A 211 -8.15 -19.24 17.00
CA LYS A 211 -9.61 -19.37 16.76
C LYS A 211 -10.00 -20.74 16.17
N GLY A 212 -9.26 -21.24 15.18
CA GLY A 212 -9.46 -22.55 14.54
C GLY A 212 -8.58 -23.66 15.13
N GLY A 213 -7.49 -23.29 15.81
CA GLY A 213 -6.85 -24.18 16.75
C GLY A 213 -7.60 -24.13 18.07
N ARG A 214 -8.71 -24.86 18.18
CA ARG A 214 -9.06 -25.55 19.43
C ARG A 214 -7.92 -26.52 19.75
N ARG A 215 -6.70 -26.03 19.99
CA ARG A 215 -5.81 -26.71 20.92
C ARG A 215 -6.60 -26.64 22.21
N LYS A 216 -7.36 -27.71 22.49
CA LYS A 216 -8.10 -27.94 23.74
C LYS A 216 -7.19 -27.86 25.00
N MET A 217 -5.90 -27.58 24.79
CA MET A 217 -4.79 -27.38 25.73
C MET A 217 -4.11 -25.99 25.57
N GLY A 218 -4.82 -24.95 25.11
CA GLY A 218 -4.24 -23.64 24.76
C GLY A 218 -3.63 -22.84 25.92
N ASP A 219 -4.06 -23.08 27.16
CA ASP A 219 -3.54 -22.40 28.36
C ASP A 219 -2.18 -22.96 28.84
N GLY A 220 -1.64 -23.98 28.16
CA GLY A 220 -0.39 -24.63 28.58
C GLY A 220 -0.49 -25.41 29.89
N LYS A 221 -1.61 -25.33 30.61
CA LYS A 221 -1.94 -26.16 31.76
C LYS A 221 -2.73 -27.36 31.30
N ALA A 222 -2.24 -28.56 31.59
CA ALA A 222 -2.98 -29.79 31.37
C ALA A 222 -4.25 -29.75 32.23
N LYS A 223 -5.41 -29.44 31.63
CA LYS A 223 -6.70 -29.64 32.27
C LYS A 223 -6.95 -31.14 32.26
N TYR A 224 -7.09 -31.74 33.44
CA TYR A 224 -7.62 -33.09 33.57
C TYR A 224 -9.09 -33.05 33.17
N PHE A 225 -9.38 -33.43 31.93
CA PHE A 225 -10.75 -33.70 31.53
C PHE A 225 -11.18 -35.01 32.17
N THR A 226 -12.34 -34.99 32.83
CA THR A 226 -13.09 -36.20 33.12
C THR A 226 -13.44 -36.87 31.78
N GLY A 227 -13.41 -38.21 31.74
CA GLY A 227 -13.55 -38.95 30.48
C GLY A 227 -14.83 -38.63 29.68
N GLU A 228 -15.89 -38.23 30.37
CA GLU A 228 -17.18 -37.89 29.76
C GLU A 228 -17.15 -36.55 29.00
N ASP A 229 -16.51 -35.52 29.56
CA ASP A 229 -16.37 -34.22 28.89
C ASP A 229 -15.53 -34.35 27.63
N PHE A 230 -14.46 -35.16 27.68
CA PHE A 230 -13.66 -35.47 26.50
C PHE A 230 -14.48 -36.15 25.41
N PHE A 231 -15.33 -37.11 25.78
CA PHE A 231 -16.16 -37.85 24.83
C PHE A 231 -17.20 -36.96 24.14
N ARG A 232 -17.93 -36.12 24.90
CA ARG A 232 -18.86 -35.14 24.32
C ARG A 232 -18.16 -34.19 23.35
N MET A 233 -16.98 -33.73 23.74
CA MET A 233 -16.19 -32.81 22.92
C MET A 233 -15.61 -33.47 21.66
N ALA A 234 -15.30 -34.76 21.70
CA ALA A 234 -14.85 -35.52 20.54
C ALA A 234 -16.01 -35.79 19.56
N GLN A 235 -17.23 -36.06 20.08
CA GLN A 235 -18.42 -36.17 19.24
C GLN A 235 -18.74 -34.85 18.55
N GLN A 236 -18.70 -33.74 19.27
CA GLN A 236 -18.97 -32.44 18.68
C GLN A 236 -17.95 -32.07 17.60
N ASP A 237 -16.66 -32.32 17.82
CA ASP A 237 -15.64 -32.12 16.77
C ASP A 237 -15.85 -33.02 15.54
N ALA A 238 -16.42 -34.22 15.70
CA ALA A 238 -16.74 -35.09 14.58
C ALA A 238 -17.93 -34.56 13.77
N LEU A 239 -18.99 -34.08 14.46
CA LEU A 239 -20.14 -33.45 13.83
C LEU A 239 -19.75 -32.14 13.12
N ASP A 240 -18.95 -31.29 13.76
CA ASP A 240 -18.47 -30.02 13.20
C ASP A 240 -17.69 -30.28 11.89
N LYS A 241 -16.88 -31.34 11.82
CA LYS A 241 -16.13 -31.72 10.61
C LYS A 241 -17.03 -32.25 9.50
N GLU A 242 -18.01 -33.08 9.84
CA GLU A 242 -18.98 -33.60 8.87
C GLU A 242 -19.79 -32.46 8.26
N GLU A 243 -20.23 -31.49 9.06
CA GLU A 243 -20.93 -30.30 8.59
C GLU A 243 -20.03 -29.41 7.71
N GLU A 244 -18.75 -29.21 8.07
CA GLU A 244 -17.80 -28.44 7.27
C GLU A 244 -17.56 -29.10 5.89
N GLU A 245 -17.41 -30.42 5.85
CA GLU A 245 -17.27 -31.19 4.62
C GLU A 245 -18.52 -31.11 3.74
N ALA A 246 -19.71 -31.27 4.33
CA ALA A 246 -20.99 -31.13 3.64
C ALA A 246 -21.19 -29.71 3.06
N ASN A 247 -20.85 -28.67 3.84
CA ASN A 247 -20.92 -27.28 3.37
C ASN A 247 -19.92 -27.02 2.24
N LYS A 248 -18.71 -27.57 2.31
CA LYS A 248 -17.71 -27.46 1.24
C LYS A 248 -18.18 -28.14 -0.05
N GLU A 249 -18.85 -29.28 0.03
CA GLU A 249 -19.45 -29.94 -1.12
C GLU A 249 -20.60 -29.11 -1.71
N ARG A 250 -21.51 -28.61 -0.87
CA ARG A 250 -22.58 -27.70 -1.31
C ARG A 250 -22.02 -26.49 -2.06
N ARG A 251 -20.99 -25.84 -1.52
CA ARG A 251 -20.29 -24.71 -2.16
C ARG A 251 -19.65 -25.07 -3.51
N LYS A 252 -19.22 -26.33 -3.72
CA LYS A 252 -18.70 -26.77 -5.03
C LYS A 252 -19.84 -26.93 -6.03
N VAL A 253 -20.93 -27.57 -5.63
CA VAL A 253 -22.12 -27.76 -6.47
C VAL A 253 -22.70 -26.40 -6.90
N ASP A 254 -22.79 -25.44 -5.98
CA ASP A 254 -23.28 -24.09 -6.29
C ASP A 254 -22.37 -23.31 -7.26
N LYS A 255 -21.04 -23.52 -7.16
CA LYS A 255 -20.08 -22.94 -8.11
C LYS A 255 -20.22 -23.55 -9.50
N GLU A 256 -20.36 -24.87 -9.58
CA GLU A 256 -20.52 -25.59 -10.84
C GLU A 256 -21.84 -25.23 -11.53
N SER A 257 -22.94 -25.16 -10.77
CA SER A 257 -24.24 -24.76 -11.31
C SER A 257 -24.22 -23.32 -11.83
N HIS A 258 -23.64 -22.38 -11.07
CA HIS A 258 -23.50 -20.99 -11.51
C HIS A 258 -22.58 -20.85 -12.74
N ALA A 259 -21.50 -21.63 -12.81
CA ALA A 259 -20.63 -21.68 -13.98
C ALA A 259 -21.39 -22.17 -15.22
N GLY A 260 -22.26 -23.18 -15.07
CA GLY A 260 -23.14 -23.67 -16.14
C GLY A 260 -24.13 -22.60 -16.63
N VAL A 261 -24.78 -21.87 -15.72
CA VAL A 261 -25.69 -20.78 -16.08
C VAL A 261 -24.96 -19.66 -16.83
N LEU A 262 -23.74 -19.30 -16.41
CA LEU A 262 -22.92 -18.31 -17.12
C LEU A 262 -22.49 -18.78 -18.52
N ALA A 263 -22.17 -20.06 -18.69
CA ALA A 263 -21.82 -20.63 -19.99
C ALA A 263 -23.02 -20.51 -20.96
N ASN A 264 -24.21 -20.96 -20.54
CA ASN A 264 -25.44 -20.87 -21.33
C ASN A 264 -25.79 -19.42 -21.70
N TRP A 265 -25.60 -18.48 -20.75
CA TRP A 265 -25.82 -17.05 -20.99
C TRP A 265 -24.85 -16.50 -22.06
N ASN A 266 -23.58 -16.87 -22.02
CA ASN A 266 -22.60 -16.48 -23.03
C ASN A 266 -22.91 -17.09 -24.42
N GLU A 267 -23.39 -18.32 -24.46
CA GLU A 267 -23.80 -18.98 -25.72
C GLU A 267 -25.01 -18.29 -26.33
N ALA A 268 -26.06 -18.01 -25.55
CA ALA A 268 -27.23 -17.25 -26.02
C ALA A 268 -26.85 -15.86 -26.56
N LYS A 269 -25.92 -15.19 -25.87
CA LYS A 269 -25.35 -13.91 -26.33
C LYS A 269 -24.55 -14.04 -27.62
N LYS A 270 -23.84 -15.14 -27.82
CA LYS A 270 -23.12 -15.39 -29.07
C LYS A 270 -24.07 -15.64 -30.23
N VAL A 271 -25.16 -16.40 -30.02
CA VAL A 271 -26.17 -16.71 -31.05
C VAL A 271 -26.85 -15.44 -31.55
N THR A 272 -27.30 -14.58 -30.63
CA THR A 272 -27.93 -13.29 -30.97
C THR A 272 -26.98 -12.37 -31.74
N PHE A 273 -25.76 -12.19 -31.24
CA PHE A 273 -24.74 -11.42 -31.97
C PHE A 273 -24.46 -11.96 -33.37
N THR A 274 -24.38 -13.29 -33.55
CA THR A 274 -24.18 -13.87 -34.88
C THR A 274 -25.37 -13.63 -35.81
N ALA A 275 -26.60 -13.68 -35.29
CA ALA A 275 -27.79 -13.38 -36.08
C ALA A 275 -27.82 -11.90 -36.53
N ASP A 276 -27.48 -10.98 -35.63
CA ASP A 276 -27.45 -9.54 -35.93
C ASP A 276 -26.33 -9.18 -36.91
N VAL A 277 -25.17 -9.86 -36.83
CA VAL A 277 -24.10 -9.70 -37.83
C VAL A 277 -24.56 -10.20 -39.20
N VAL A 278 -25.27 -11.34 -39.26
CA VAL A 278 -25.82 -11.86 -40.52
C VAL A 278 -26.86 -10.91 -41.12
N ALA A 279 -27.77 -10.38 -40.29
CA ALA A 279 -28.77 -9.40 -40.73
C ALA A 279 -28.12 -8.12 -41.27
N TRP A 280 -27.10 -7.60 -40.57
CA TRP A 280 -26.33 -6.45 -41.02
C TRP A 280 -25.59 -6.74 -42.34
N GLU A 281 -25.03 -7.93 -42.53
CA GLU A 281 -24.36 -8.29 -43.79
C GLU A 281 -25.33 -8.36 -44.97
N ALA A 282 -26.55 -8.88 -44.76
CA ALA A 282 -27.60 -8.90 -45.78
C ALA A 282 -28.01 -7.48 -46.20
N GLU A 283 -28.35 -6.61 -45.24
CA GLU A 283 -28.72 -5.21 -45.51
C GLU A 283 -27.57 -4.43 -46.17
N ARG A 284 -26.34 -4.65 -45.70
CA ARG A 284 -25.13 -4.05 -46.28
C ARG A 284 -24.99 -4.39 -47.75
N ASP A 285 -25.36 -5.60 -48.15
CA ASP A 285 -25.22 -6.07 -49.52
C ASP A 285 -26.41 -5.62 -50.39
N GLU A 286 -27.64 -5.54 -49.84
CA GLU A 286 -28.79 -4.89 -50.49
C GLU A 286 -28.54 -3.39 -50.78
N ALA A 287 -28.05 -2.64 -49.78
CA ALA A 287 -27.74 -1.23 -49.92
C ALA A 287 -26.68 -0.95 -51.00
N LYS A 288 -25.72 -1.89 -51.20
CA LYS A 288 -24.75 -1.80 -52.29
C LYS A 288 -25.41 -1.97 -53.66
N VAL A 289 -26.33 -2.93 -53.80
CA VAL A 289 -27.07 -3.16 -55.06
C VAL A 289 -27.89 -1.93 -55.42
N GLU A 290 -28.52 -1.31 -54.43
CA GLU A 290 -29.38 -0.14 -54.62
C GLU A 290 -28.63 1.20 -54.63
N LYS A 291 -27.29 1.17 -54.44
CA LYS A 291 -26.40 2.34 -54.37
C LYS A 291 -26.80 3.36 -53.31
N ARG A 292 -27.41 2.92 -52.20
CA ARG A 292 -27.75 3.78 -51.07
C ARG A 292 -26.60 3.86 -50.08
N ARG A 293 -26.55 4.91 -49.27
CA ARG A 293 -25.62 4.99 -48.13
C ARG A 293 -26.11 4.01 -47.06
N LYS A 294 -25.17 3.31 -46.43
CA LYS A 294 -25.49 2.43 -45.28
C LYS A 294 -25.72 3.31 -44.07
N GLU A 295 -26.93 3.27 -43.53
CA GLU A 295 -27.27 4.04 -42.33
C GLU A 295 -26.90 3.28 -41.04
N TRP A 296 -26.73 1.96 -41.13
CA TRP A 296 -26.51 1.10 -39.97
C TRP A 296 -25.03 0.72 -39.80
N ASP A 297 -24.50 1.01 -38.61
CA ASP A 297 -23.15 0.62 -38.21
C ASP A 297 -23.05 -0.89 -37.96
N LYS A 298 -21.86 -1.45 -38.20
CA LYS A 298 -21.60 -2.87 -37.94
C LYS A 298 -21.78 -3.16 -36.43
N PRO A 299 -22.59 -4.17 -36.04
CA PRO A 299 -22.72 -4.57 -34.65
C PRO A 299 -21.35 -4.85 -33.99
N LYS A 300 -21.09 -4.25 -32.83
CA LYS A 300 -19.85 -4.47 -32.04
C LYS A 300 -20.17 -5.28 -30.80
N TRP A 301 -19.33 -6.26 -30.47
CA TRP A 301 -19.52 -7.14 -29.32
C TRP A 301 -19.69 -6.41 -27.96
N LYS A 302 -19.04 -5.24 -27.81
CA LYS A 302 -19.09 -4.44 -26.57
C LYS A 302 -20.49 -3.87 -26.30
N ASP A 303 -21.26 -3.58 -27.35
CA ASP A 303 -22.57 -2.92 -27.25
C ASP A 303 -23.67 -3.92 -26.81
N TYR A 304 -23.40 -5.22 -26.89
CA TYR A 304 -24.26 -6.31 -26.38
C TYR A 304 -24.08 -6.56 -24.87
N GLY A 305 -23.43 -5.64 -24.16
CA GLY A 305 -22.86 -5.84 -22.83
C GLY A 305 -23.86 -5.88 -21.68
N SER A 306 -24.88 -5.02 -21.70
CA SER A 306 -25.59 -4.65 -20.47
C SER A 306 -27.09 -4.46 -20.60
N GLU A 307 -27.60 -4.02 -21.76
CA GLU A 307 -29.02 -3.65 -21.90
C GLU A 307 -29.78 -4.52 -22.91
N CYS A 308 -29.07 -5.18 -23.82
CA CYS A 308 -29.71 -5.81 -24.98
C CYS A 308 -30.18 -7.25 -24.74
N LEU A 309 -29.71 -7.92 -23.68
CA LEU A 309 -30.02 -9.34 -23.42
C LEU A 309 -30.16 -9.61 -21.92
N LEU A 310 -30.92 -10.67 -21.61
CA LEU A 310 -31.26 -11.17 -20.27
C LEU A 310 -30.24 -10.78 -19.20
N PRO A 311 -30.68 -10.23 -18.05
CA PRO A 311 -29.79 -9.72 -17.01
C PRO A 311 -28.75 -10.79 -16.68
N ARG A 312 -27.48 -10.38 -16.64
CA ARG A 312 -26.37 -11.27 -16.29
C ARG A 312 -26.73 -11.99 -14.98
N PRO A 313 -26.70 -13.32 -14.94
CA PRO A 313 -26.94 -14.08 -13.72
C PRO A 313 -26.11 -13.48 -12.59
N LYS A 314 -26.78 -12.97 -11.56
CA LYS A 314 -26.09 -12.51 -10.37
C LYS A 314 -25.49 -13.74 -9.72
N LYS A 315 -24.23 -13.63 -9.28
CA LYS A 315 -23.69 -14.62 -8.37
C LYS A 315 -24.68 -14.72 -7.21
N PRO A 316 -25.13 -15.93 -6.82
CA PRO A 316 -25.93 -16.04 -5.60
C PRO A 316 -25.18 -15.25 -4.54
N ALA A 317 -25.88 -14.34 -3.86
CA ALA A 317 -25.31 -13.71 -2.70
C ALA A 317 -24.87 -14.90 -1.84
N ASP A 318 -23.57 -15.12 -1.76
CA ASP A 318 -23.07 -16.09 -0.81
C ASP A 318 -23.55 -15.47 0.51
N ASP A 319 -24.63 -16.00 1.08
CA ASP A 319 -25.04 -15.76 2.47
C ASP A 319 -23.96 -16.31 3.44
N ASP A 320 -22.71 -16.45 2.98
CA ASP A 320 -21.58 -15.89 3.72
C ASP A 320 -21.88 -14.38 3.96
N GLU A 321 -22.80 -14.12 4.89
CA GLU A 321 -22.41 -13.45 6.14
C GLU A 321 -21.17 -14.18 6.69
N SER A 322 -20.06 -14.06 5.95
CA SER A 322 -18.76 -13.81 6.48
C SER A 322 -19.04 -12.85 7.61
N ASP A 323 -18.97 -13.36 8.86
CA ASP A 323 -17.99 -13.00 9.88
C ASP A 323 -17.19 -11.74 9.50
N SER A 324 -17.92 -10.70 9.09
CA SER A 324 -17.69 -9.33 9.42
C SER A 324 -17.81 -9.40 10.93
N SER A 325 -16.68 -9.80 11.52
CA SER A 325 -16.18 -9.40 12.81
C SER A 325 -16.36 -7.89 12.91
N SER A 326 -17.61 -7.47 13.01
CA SER A 326 -18.04 -6.32 13.75
C SER A 326 -17.50 -6.63 15.13
N ASN A 327 -16.30 -6.12 15.43
CA ASN A 327 -15.80 -6.02 16.78
C ASN A 327 -16.75 -5.03 17.47
N PRO A 328 -17.62 -5.45 18.40
CA PRO A 328 -18.29 -4.51 19.28
C PRO A 328 -17.31 -4.12 20.40
N ASP A 329 -16.11 -3.66 20.04
CA ASP A 329 -15.22 -2.96 20.98
C ASP A 329 -15.39 -1.46 20.72
N ALA A 330 -16.64 -1.00 20.80
CA ALA A 330 -16.95 0.39 21.07
C ALA A 330 -17.03 0.50 22.58
N ASP A 331 -15.86 0.56 23.22
CA ASP A 331 -15.72 0.94 24.62
C ASP A 331 -16.34 2.33 24.79
N GLY A 332 -17.51 2.34 25.43
CA GLY A 332 -18.04 3.52 26.08
C GLY A 332 -17.14 3.85 27.24
N ASP A 333 -16.23 4.81 27.02
CA ASP A 333 -15.53 5.50 28.09
C ASP A 333 -16.38 6.73 28.46
N SER A 334 -17.26 6.53 29.44
CA SER A 334 -17.92 7.59 30.18
C SER A 334 -17.16 7.78 31.49
N ASP A 335 -16.36 8.83 31.59
CA ASP A 335 -16.32 9.74 32.74
C ASP A 335 -15.68 11.09 32.37
#